data_AF-A0A352IYK4-F1
#
_entry.id   AF-A0A352IYK4-F1
#
_cell.length_a   1.000
_cell.length_b   1.000
_cell.length_c   1.000
_cell.angle_alpha   90.00
_cell.angle_beta   90.00
_cell.angle_gamma   90.00
#
_symmetry.space_group_name_H-M   'P 1'
#
loop_
_entity.id
_entity.type
_entity.pdbx_description
1 polymer ?
#
loop_
_entity_poly.entity_id
_entity_poly.type
_entity_poly.pdbx_seq_one_letter_code
_entity_poly.pdbx_strand_id
1 'polypeptide(L)' 'FARSMHQADDMQVQHDLLNEVSRLVDQGFIRTTAGKHLGAINAENLRAAHAELESGTAVGKIVLEGFA' A
#
# COMPACT_ATOMS: atom_id res chain seq x y z
N PHE A 1 5.88 -2.28 -6.77
CA PHE A 1 6.20 -0.95 -7.36
C PHE A 1 7.00 -1.16 -8.64
N ALA A 2 6.48 -0.82 -9.82
CA ALA A 2 7.11 -1.19 -11.10
C ALA A 2 8.54 -0.62 -11.27
N ARG A 3 8.74 0.70 -11.07
CA ARG A 3 10.06 1.34 -11.26
C ARG A 3 11.13 0.77 -10.34
N SER A 4 10.83 0.59 -9.05
CA SER A 4 11.76 -0.05 -8.11
C SER A 4 11.99 -1.54 -8.41
N MET A 5 10.95 -2.29 -8.81
CA MET A 5 11.06 -3.72 -9.15
C MET A 5 11.90 -3.96 -10.41
N HIS A 6 11.95 -2.99 -11.32
CA HIS A 6 12.68 -3.08 -12.58
C HIS A 6 13.95 -2.22 -12.63
N GLN A 7 14.35 -1.59 -11.51
CA GLN A 7 15.52 -0.70 -11.43
C GLN A 7 15.58 0.34 -12.56
N ALA A 8 14.44 0.97 -12.85
CA ALA A 8 14.35 1.92 -13.95
C ALA A 8 15.31 3.11 -13.76
N ASP A 9 15.89 3.61 -14.85
CA ASP A 9 16.86 4.72 -14.83
C ASP A 9 16.31 6.01 -14.19
N ASP A 10 14.99 6.15 -14.16
CA ASP A 10 14.26 7.29 -13.61
C ASP A 10 13.54 6.96 -12.28
N MET A 11 14.13 6.08 -11.46
CA MET A 11 13.63 5.71 -10.13
C MET A 11 13.30 6.92 -9.23
N GLN A 12 14.02 8.04 -9.39
CA GLN A 12 13.81 9.28 -8.64
C GLN A 12 12.39 9.84 -8.82
N VAL A 13 11.79 9.69 -10.01
CA VAL A 13 10.44 10.18 -10.30
C VAL A 13 9.40 9.55 -9.38
N GLN A 14 9.61 8.30 -8.94
CA GLN A 14 8.69 7.67 -7.99
C GLN A 14 8.74 8.37 -6.62
N HIS A 15 9.92 8.82 -6.17
CA HIS A 15 10.04 9.58 -4.94
C HIS A 15 9.31 10.93 -5.03
N ASP A 16 9.52 11.66 -6.13
CA ASP A 16 8.91 12.98 -6.35
C ASP A 16 7.37 12.87 -6.38
N LEU A 17 6.84 11.83 -7.03
CA LEU A 17 5.42 11.54 -7.05
C LEU A 17 4.86 11.24 -5.65
N LEU A 18 5.58 10.46 -4.83
CA LEU A 18 5.15 10.14 -3.48
C LEU A 18 5.13 11.37 -2.56
N ASN A 19 6.09 12.28 -2.71
CA ASN A 19 6.10 13.55 -1.99
C ASN A 19 4.90 14.42 -2.36
N GLU A 20 4.57 14.49 -3.65
CA GLU A 20 3.42 15.25 -4.11
C GLU A 20 2.09 14.65 -3.59
N VAL A 21 1.96 13.33 -3.60
CA VAL A 21 0.81 12.64 -3.00
C VAL A 21 0.70 12.97 -1.51
N SER A 22 1.81 12.96 -0.76
CA SER A 22 1.80 13.34 0.67
C SER A 22 1.27 14.76 0.87
N ARG A 23 1.78 15.71 0.08
CA ARG A 23 1.35 17.12 0.14
C ARG A 23 -0.16 17.28 -0.13
N LEU A 24 -0.70 16.51 -1.08
CA LEU A 24 -2.12 16.51 -1.41
C LEU A 24 -2.97 15.82 -0.33
N VAL A 25 -2.44 14.83 0.37
CA VAL A 25 -3.08 14.21 1.54
C VAL A 25 -3.19 15.23 2.69
N ASP A 26 -2.10 15.93 3.00
CA ASP A 26 -2.07 16.92 4.08
C ASP A 26 -3.04 18.10 3.81
N GLN A 27 -3.21 18.47 2.54
CA GLN A 27 -4.20 19.47 2.12
C GLN A 27 -5.64 18.95 2.09
N GLY A 28 -5.86 17.64 2.29
CA GLY A 28 -7.17 17.01 2.28
C GLY A 28 -7.75 16.74 0.89
N PHE A 29 -6.98 16.95 -0.17
CA PHE A 29 -7.39 16.63 -1.55
C PHE A 29 -7.41 15.13 -1.82
N ILE A 30 -6.50 14.37 -1.19
CA ILE A 30 -6.44 12.91 -1.27
C ILE A 30 -6.78 12.34 0.11
N ARG A 31 -7.59 11.27 0.12
CA ARG A 31 -7.95 10.53 1.34
C ARG A 31 -7.45 9.10 1.23
N THR A 32 -7.17 8.49 2.38
CA THR A 32 -6.75 7.09 2.46
C THR A 32 -7.79 6.17 1.77
N THR A 33 -7.28 5.12 1.13
CA THR A 33 -8.08 4.03 0.57
C THR A 33 -7.99 2.76 1.43
N ALA A 34 -7.47 2.87 2.66
CA ALA A 34 -7.44 1.76 3.62
C ALA A 34 -8.87 1.27 3.87
N GLY A 35 -9.14 0.01 3.50
CA GLY A 35 -10.45 -0.61 3.62
C GLY A 35 -10.51 -1.60 4.77
N LYS A 36 -9.48 -2.44 4.91
CA LYS A 36 -9.44 -3.51 5.91
C LYS A 36 -8.10 -3.55 6.63
N HIS A 37 -8.15 -3.69 7.95
CA HIS A 37 -6.96 -3.87 8.79
C HIS A 37 -6.92 -5.31 9.32
N LEU A 38 -5.87 -6.07 9.03
CA LEU A 38 -5.73 -7.47 9.44
C LEU A 38 -4.83 -7.66 10.68
N GLY A 39 -4.39 -6.58 11.31
CA GLY A 39 -3.62 -6.62 12.55
C GLY A 39 -2.12 -6.74 12.33
N ALA A 40 -1.44 -7.45 13.23
CA ALA A 40 0.02 -7.58 13.24
C ALA A 40 0.55 -8.26 11.96
N ILE A 41 1.73 -7.84 11.53
CA ILE A 41 2.49 -8.50 10.47
C ILE A 41 3.01 -9.82 11.02
N ASN A 42 2.34 -10.91 10.65
CA ASN A 42 2.76 -12.27 10.88
C ASN A 42 2.36 -13.16 9.69
N ALA A 43 2.85 -14.40 9.63
CA ALA A 43 2.61 -15.30 8.50
C ALA A 43 1.13 -15.69 8.34
N GLU A 44 0.36 -15.72 9.44
CA GLU A 44 -1.07 -16.04 9.42
C GLU A 44 -1.87 -14.92 8.73
N ASN A 45 -1.69 -13.69 9.19
CA ASN A 45 -2.39 -12.51 8.67
C ASN A 45 -1.97 -12.20 7.23
N LEU A 46 -0.70 -12.43 6.86
CA LEU A 46 -0.25 -12.30 5.48
C LEU A 46 -0.95 -13.30 4.55
N ARG A 47 -1.09 -14.57 4.95
CA ARG A 47 -1.82 -15.56 4.15
C ARG A 47 -3.29 -15.19 3.97
N ALA A 48 -3.94 -14.71 5.02
CA ALA A 48 -5.31 -14.22 4.94
C ALA A 48 -5.44 -13.01 3.98
N ALA A 49 -4.49 -12.06 4.05
CA ALA A 49 -4.45 -10.91 3.14
C ALA A 49 -4.32 -11.32 1.67
N HIS A 50 -3.46 -12.31 1.38
CA HIS A 50 -3.28 -12.84 0.03
C HIS A 50 -4.55 -13.53 -0.49
N ALA A 51 -5.16 -14.40 0.31
CA ALA A 51 -6.39 -15.10 -0.10
C ALA A 51 -7.53 -14.13 -0.45
N GLU A 52 -7.68 -13.04 0.31
CA GLU A 52 -8.70 -12.02 0.07
C GLU A 52 -8.36 -11.10 -1.12
N LEU A 53 -7.09 -10.85 -1.38
CA LEU A 53 -6.67 -10.12 -2.57
C LEU A 53 -6.91 -10.96 -3.83
N GLU A 54 -6.60 -12.25 -3.77
CA GLU A 54 -6.77 -13.21 -4.86
C GLU A 54 -8.25 -13.49 -5.18
N SER A 55 -9.15 -13.37 -4.21
CA SER A 55 -10.59 -13.50 -4.46
C SER A 55 -11.18 -12.35 -5.27
N GLY A 56 -10.47 -11.22 -5.40
CA GLY A 56 -10.93 -10.03 -6.12
C GLY A 56 -12.11 -9.30 -5.46
N THR A 57 -12.51 -9.71 -4.25
CA THR A 57 -13.62 -9.09 -3.50
C THR A 57 -13.15 -7.99 -2.54
N ALA A 58 -11.85 -7.79 -2.42
CA ALA A 58 -11.28 -6.75 -1.56
C ALA A 58 -11.70 -5.35 -2.03
N VAL A 59 -12.38 -4.60 -1.16
CA VAL A 59 -12.70 -3.19 -1.37
C VAL A 59 -11.65 -2.33 -0.67
N GLY A 60 -10.97 -1.48 -1.43
CA GLY A 60 -9.89 -0.63 -0.92
C GLY A 60 -8.57 -1.39 -0.74
N LYS A 61 -7.74 -0.95 0.22
CA LYS A 61 -6.45 -1.55 0.55
C LYS A 61 -6.51 -2.35 1.85
N ILE A 62 -5.91 -3.54 1.84
CA ILE A 62 -5.67 -4.35 3.03
C ILE A 62 -4.38 -3.86 3.68
N VAL A 63 -4.42 -3.58 4.98
CA VAL A 63 -3.32 -3.03 5.77
C VAL A 63 -2.99 -3.95 6.94
N LEU A 64 -1.71 -4.12 7.22
CA LEU A 64 -1.15 -4.78 8.39
C LEU A 64 -0.12 -3.86 9.02
N GLU A 65 -0.03 -3.83 10.35
CA GLU A 65 0.89 -2.94 11.08
C GLU A 65 1.45 -3.60 12.34
N GLY A 66 2.69 -3.26 12.71
CA GLY A 66 3.42 -3.88 13.82
C GLY A 66 3.93 -5.29 13.49
N PHE A 67 4.94 -5.78 14.20
CA PHE A 67 5.46 -7.15 14.05
C PHE A 67 5.18 -7.96 15.31
N ALA A 68 4.81 -9.23 15.14
CA ALA A 68 4.56 -10.19 16.22
C ALA A 68 5.24 -11.52 15.94
#